data_AF-A0A529N712-F1
#
_entry.id   AF-A0A529N712-F1
#
_cell.length_a   1.000
_cell.length_b   1.000
_cell.length_c   1.000
_cell.angle_alpha   90.00
_cell.angle_beta   90.00
_cell.angle_gamma   90.00
#
_symmetry.space_group_name_H-M   'P 1'
#
loop_
_entity.id
_entity.type
_entity.pdbx_description
1 polymer ?
#
loop_
_entity_poly.entity_id
_entity_poly.type
_entity_poly.pdbx_seq_one_letter_code
_entity_poly.pdbx_strand_id
1 'polypeptide(L)' 'VTFMEPRGAETVTTALAMKWVTLIGRQPSWSIRLTDVRCFAQHLAHFDPMTEVPPQDAVSPARRAKPYIYNDAEIT' A
#
# COMPACT_ATOMS: atom_id res chain seq x y z
N VAL A 1 0.29 -7.26 13.11
CA VAL A 1 1.31 -8.34 13.16
C VAL A 1 0.77 -9.68 12.66
N THR A 2 -0.54 -9.95 12.77
CA THR A 2 -1.22 -11.20 12.39
C THR A 2 -0.92 -11.75 10.98
N PHE A 3 -0.47 -10.93 10.04
CA PHE A 3 -0.01 -11.42 8.73
C PHE A 3 1.43 -11.96 8.76
N MET A 4 2.34 -11.29 9.49
CA MET A 4 3.77 -11.62 9.54
C MET A 4 4.08 -12.69 10.61
N GLU A 5 3.35 -12.68 11.72
CA GLU A 5 3.50 -13.59 12.86
C GLU A 5 3.43 -15.08 12.47
N PRO A 6 2.40 -15.58 11.75
CA PRO A 6 2.36 -16.98 11.31
C PRO A 6 3.42 -17.32 10.25
N ARG A 7 4.11 -16.32 9.69
CA ARG A 7 5.18 -16.49 8.69
C ARG A 7 6.58 -16.41 9.31
N GLY A 8 6.69 -16.17 10.62
CA GLY A 8 7.97 -15.97 11.31
C GLY A 8 8.80 -14.83 10.71
N ALA A 9 8.13 -13.88 10.04
CA ALA A 9 8.82 -12.78 9.37
C ALA A 9 9.05 -11.66 10.37
N GLU A 10 10.31 -11.44 10.74
CA GLU A 10 10.73 -10.35 11.62
C GLU A 10 11.10 -9.09 10.83
N THR A 11 11.50 -9.25 9.58
CA THR A 11 11.92 -8.17 8.69
C THR A 11 10.89 -7.92 7.60
N VAL A 12 10.74 -6.64 7.22
CA VAL A 12 9.86 -6.27 6.10
C VAL A 12 10.62 -6.47 4.80
N THR A 13 10.09 -7.31 3.92
CA THR A 13 10.61 -7.49 2.56
C THR A 13 9.60 -7.04 1.52
N THR A 14 10.09 -6.69 0.34
CA THR A 14 9.23 -6.26 -0.77
C THR A 14 8.22 -7.36 -1.16
N ALA A 15 8.66 -8.63 -1.16
CA ALA A 15 7.80 -9.76 -1.48
C ALA A 15 6.68 -9.98 -0.45
N LEU A 16 6.97 -9.81 0.85
CA LEU A 16 5.97 -9.91 1.91
C LEU A 16 4.98 -8.74 1.87
N ALA A 17 5.49 -7.53 1.64
CA ALA A 17 4.66 -6.34 1.46
C ALA A 17 3.67 -6.54 0.30
N MET A 18 4.14 -7.01 -0.87
CA MET A 18 3.27 -7.27 -2.02
C MET A 18 2.22 -8.33 -1.73
N LYS A 19 2.59 -9.46 -1.10
CA LYS A 19 1.63 -10.51 -0.71
C LYS A 19 0.56 -9.97 0.23
N TRP A 20 0.94 -9.15 1.21
CA TRP A 20 -0.01 -8.52 2.14
C TRP A 20 -0.96 -7.56 1.43
N VAL A 21 -0.43 -6.70 0.57
CA VAL A 21 -1.20 -5.70 -0.18
C VAL A 21 -2.24 -6.37 -1.09
N THR A 22 -1.88 -7.47 -1.77
CA THR A 22 -2.78 -8.19 -2.67
C THR A 22 -3.84 -9.03 -1.95
N LEU A 23 -3.64 -9.36 -0.67
CA LEU A 23 -4.55 -10.20 0.11
C LEU A 23 -5.89 -9.51 0.38
N ILE A 24 -5.91 -8.18 0.43
CA ILE A 24 -7.06 -7.42 0.91
C ILE A 24 -7.43 -6.32 -0.10
N GLY A 25 -8.50 -6.55 -0.86
CA GLY A 25 -9.19 -5.51 -1.62
C GLY A 25 -8.71 -5.31 -3.07
N ARG A 26 -9.23 -4.25 -3.70
CA ARG A 26 -9.04 -3.92 -5.12
C ARG A 26 -7.83 -3.00 -5.36
N GLN A 27 -7.32 -3.02 -6.59
CA GLN A 27 -6.20 -2.20 -7.12
C GLN A 27 -6.03 -0.77 -6.55
N PRO A 28 -7.07 0.10 -6.43
CA PRO A 28 -6.86 1.45 -5.89
C PRO A 28 -6.32 1.43 -4.45
N SER A 29 -6.81 0.50 -3.64
CA SER A 29 -6.39 0.34 -2.24
C SER A 29 -4.95 -0.17 -2.10
N TRP A 30 -4.40 -0.79 -3.15
CA TRP A 30 -3.05 -1.32 -3.12
C TRP A 30 -2.00 -0.21 -3.01
N SER A 31 -2.17 0.86 -3.80
CA SER A 31 -1.24 2.00 -3.78
C SER A 31 -1.18 2.72 -2.43
N ILE A 32 -2.33 2.84 -1.74
CA ILE A 32 -2.43 3.44 -0.41
C ILE A 32 -1.68 2.56 0.59
N ARG A 33 -2.02 1.27 0.64
CA ARG A 33 -1.38 0.31 1.57
C ARG A 33 0.13 0.19 1.35
N LEU A 34 0.58 0.21 0.09
CA LEU A 34 1.99 0.12 -0.23
C LEU A 34 2.73 1.39 0.20
N THR A 35 2.05 2.55 0.22
CA THR A 35 2.58 3.78 0.81
C THR A 35 2.72 3.67 2.32
N ASP A 36 1.72 3.12 3.01
CA ASP A 36 1.78 2.89 4.47
C ASP A 36 2.96 1.97 4.84
N VAL A 37 3.11 0.84 4.14
CA VAL A 37 4.21 -0.10 4.37
C VAL A 37 5.55 0.55 4.05
N ARG A 38 5.64 1.37 3.00
CA ARG A 38 6.89 2.07 2.63
C ARG A 38 7.34 3.04 3.70
N CYS A 39 6.44 3.86 4.22
CA CYS A 39 6.76 4.80 5.30
C CYS A 39 7.30 4.05 6.53
N PHE A 40 6.68 2.93 6.89
CA PHE A 40 7.13 2.10 8.01
C PHE A 40 8.49 1.44 7.73
N ALA A 41 8.68 0.87 6.53
CA ALA A 41 9.94 0.23 6.14
C ALA A 41 11.11 1.24 6.08
N GLN A 42 10.87 2.48 5.66
CA GLN A 42 11.89 3.54 5.67
C GLN A 42 12.35 3.87 7.08
N HIS A 43 11.44 3.90 8.04
CA HIS A 43 11.79 4.09 9.44
C HIS A 43 12.60 2.89 9.97
N LEU A 44 12.14 1.66 9.69
CA LEU A 44 12.84 0.44 10.11
C LEU A 44 14.22 0.26 9.48
N ALA A 45 14.42 0.67 8.23
CA ALA A 45 15.70 0.55 7.53
C ALA A 45 16.87 1.28 8.23
N HIS A 46 16.57 2.24 9.11
CA HIS A 46 17.59 2.91 9.93
C HIS A 46 18.06 2.05 11.12
N PHE A 47 17.25 1.11 11.59
CA PHE A 47 17.54 0.26 12.75
C PHE A 47 17.89 -1.17 12.33
N ASP A 48 17.27 -1.65 11.26
CA ASP A 48 17.47 -2.99 10.69
C ASP A 48 17.89 -2.86 9.21
N PRO A 49 19.17 -3.10 8.90
CA PRO A 49 19.68 -3.07 7.53
C PRO A 49 19.08 -4.14 6.61
N MET A 50 18.45 -5.18 7.18
CA MET A 50 17.82 -6.26 6.41
C MET A 50 16.40 -5.91 5.94
N THR A 51 15.86 -4.78 6.40
CA THR A 51 14.55 -4.30 5.96
C THR A 51 14.63 -3.70 4.55
N GLU A 52 13.83 -4.24 3.65
CA GLU A 52 13.69 -3.72 2.29
C GLU A 52 12.53 -2.72 2.20
N VAL A 53 12.78 -1.60 1.53
CA VAL A 53 11.74 -0.59 1.23
C VAL A 53 11.08 -0.91 -0.11
N PRO A 54 9.76 -1.19 -0.15
CA PRO A 54 9.09 -1.51 -1.40
C PRO A 54 9.14 -0.34 -2.40
N PRO A 55 9.41 -0.62 -3.69
CA PRO A 55 9.52 0.43 -4.71
C PRO A 55 8.15 1.06 -5.01
N GLN A 56 8.17 2.31 -5.47
CA GLN A 56 6.95 3.11 -5.64
C GLN A 56 6.11 2.69 -6.84
N ASP A 57 6.75 2.16 -7.88
CA ASP A 57 6.19 1.73 -9.15
C ASP A 57 5.70 0.27 -9.14
N ALA A 58 5.78 -0.43 -7.99
CA ALA A 58 5.32 -1.81 -7.84
C ALA A 58 3.81 -2.00 -8.11
N VAL A 59 3.01 -0.95 -7.98
CA VAL A 59 1.56 -0.96 -8.24
C VAL A 59 1.15 0.28 -9.01
N SER A 60 0.11 0.13 -9.83
CA SER A 60 -0.49 1.29 -10.50
C SER A 60 -0.99 2.30 -9.45
N PRO A 61 -0.71 3.60 -9.62
CA PRO A 61 -1.16 4.61 -8.68
C PRO A 61 -2.70 4.64 -8.63
N ALA A 62 -3.26 4.87 -7.44
CA ALA A 62 -4.69 5.12 -7.30
C ALA A 62 -5.08 6.31 -8.18
N ARG A 63 -6.01 6.07 -9.11
CA ARG A 63 -6.60 7.13 -9.92
C ARG A 63 -7.80 7.70 -9.18
N ARG A 64 -7.83 9.02 -8.99
CA ARG A 64 -8.99 9.72 -8.46
C ARG A 64 -10.16 9.57 -9.44
N ALA A 65 -11.34 9.24 -8.93
CA ALA A 65 -12.55 9.27 -9.74
C ALA A 65 -12.76 10.69 -10.28
N LYS A 66 -13.17 10.82 -11.55
CA LYS A 66 -13.58 12.11 -12.09
C LYS A 66 -14.84 12.56 -11.32
N PRO A 67 -14.84 13.78 -10.73
CA PRO A 67 -16.04 14.27 -10.08
C PRO A 67 -17.15 14.41 -11.12
N TYR A 68 -18.35 13.99 -10.77
CA TYR A 68 -19.54 14.31 -11.53
C TYR A 68 -19.92 15.76 -11.22
N ILE A 69 -19.97 16.60 -12.26
CA ILE A 69 -20.40 17.99 -12.13
C ILE A 69 -21.89 18.00 -12.46
N TYR A 70 -22.72 18.30 -11.46
CA TYR A 70 -24.15 18.40 -11.63
C TYR A 70 -24.51 19.54 -12.59
N ASN A 71 -25.55 19.33 -13.39
CA ASN A 71 -26.16 20.39 -14.19
C ASN A 71 -27.30 21.07 -13.42
N ASP A 72 -27.75 22.24 -13.91
CA ASP A 72 -28.80 23.04 -13.25
C ASP A 72 -30.13 22.27 -13.03
N ALA A 73 -30.42 21.27 -13.86
CA ALA A 73 -31.62 20.45 -13.73
C ALA A 73 -31.51 19.35 -12.65
N GLU A 74 -30.31 19.01 -12.18
CA GLU A 74 -30.08 18.00 -11.14
C GLU A 74 -29.98 18.59 -9.73
N ILE A 75 -29.86 19.92 -9.63
CA ILE A 75 -29.81 20.68 -8.38
C ILE A 75 -31.12 21.37 -8.03
N THR A 76 -32.19 21.13 -8.81
CA THR A 76 -33.55 21.66 -8.61
C THR A 76 -34.45 20.58 -8.02
#